data_AF-A0A0P0XAV5-F1
#
_entry.id   AF-A0A0P0XAV5-F1
#
_cell.length_a   1.000
_cell.length_b   1.000
_cell.length_c   1.000
_cell.angle_alpha   90.00
_cell.angle_beta   90.00
_cell.angle_gamma   90.00
#
_symmetry.space_group_name_H-M   'P 1'
#
loop_
_entity.id
_entity.type
_entity.pdbx_description
1 polymer ?
#
loop_
_entity_poly.entity_id
_entity_poly.type
_entity_poly.pdbx_seq_one_letter_code
_entity_poly.pdbx_strand_id
1 'polypeptide(L)'
;KFAKDSSSVLGTEDVETENEEVNRAPTTIDLDAETSSASKPKKAKTSESEDDGLIRAITNVGDKLAAAIVKAGEPDNTLPVGLFDTLKSLPGFQDIHISFYYAYLVANPHIARAFDGLPFENKLHWVAMFISDKFPGSM
;
A
#
# COMPACT_ATOMS: atom_id res chain seq x y z
N LYS A 1 -43.91 -16.78 1.82
CA LYS A 1 -43.08 -16.17 2.88
C LYS A 1 -41.99 -15.38 2.16
N PHE A 2 -41.99 -14.05 2.31
CA PHE A 2 -41.22 -13.08 1.53
C PHE A 2 -39.94 -12.64 2.28
N ALA A 3 -38.85 -12.39 1.54
CA ALA A 3 -37.79 -11.38 1.77
C ALA A 3 -36.79 -11.51 0.59
N LYS A 4 -36.92 -10.77 -0.52
CA LYS A 4 -36.71 -9.33 -0.81
C LYS A 4 -35.22 -8.96 -0.93
N ASP A 5 -34.82 -8.76 -2.19
CA ASP A 5 -33.54 -8.23 -2.69
C ASP A 5 -33.18 -6.84 -2.17
N SER A 6 -31.88 -6.60 -1.98
CA SER A 6 -31.27 -5.28 -1.87
C SER A 6 -30.09 -5.19 -2.85
N SER A 7 -30.36 -4.61 -4.02
CA SER A 7 -29.36 -4.05 -4.94
C SER A 7 -29.54 -2.54 -4.91
N SER A 8 -28.48 -1.81 -4.54
CA SER A 8 -28.43 -0.35 -4.51
C SER A 8 -27.53 0.12 -5.64
N VAL A 9 -28.11 0.96 -6.50
CA VAL A 9 -27.49 1.62 -7.65
C VAL A 9 -26.82 2.92 -7.18
N LEU A 10 -25.62 3.21 -7.67
CA LEU A 10 -24.96 4.53 -7.62
C LEU A 10 -24.35 4.66 -9.02
N GLY A 11 -24.78 5.54 -9.92
CA GLY A 11 -25.18 6.94 -9.76
C GLY A 11 -24.16 7.76 -10.56
N THR A 12 -24.40 7.92 -11.87
CA THR A 12 -23.59 8.73 -12.79
C THR A 12 -24.13 10.15 -12.79
N GLU A 13 -23.30 11.15 -12.51
CA GLU A 13 -23.61 12.56 -12.70
C GLU A 13 -22.62 13.17 -13.70
N ASP A 14 -23.15 13.45 -14.89
CA ASP A 14 -22.62 14.29 -15.97
C ASP A 14 -23.13 15.73 -15.68
N VAL A 15 -22.26 16.73 -15.49
CA VAL A 15 -22.66 18.16 -15.61
C VAL A 15 -21.45 19.02 -16.08
N GLU A 16 -21.51 19.34 -17.37
CA GLU A 16 -21.46 20.67 -17.99
C GLU A 16 -20.21 21.57 -17.86
N THR A 17 -19.63 21.88 -19.03
CA THR A 17 -18.61 22.92 -19.27
C THR A 17 -19.32 24.17 -19.82
N GLU A 18 -19.21 25.30 -19.12
CA GLU A 18 -19.66 26.61 -19.58
C GLU A 18 -18.50 27.42 -20.16
N ASN A 19 -18.72 27.98 -21.36
CA ASN A 19 -17.82 28.86 -22.09
C ASN A 19 -18.20 30.34 -21.81
N GLU A 20 -17.23 31.21 -21.54
CA GLU A 20 -17.43 32.67 -21.59
C GLU A 20 -16.30 33.36 -22.37
N GLU A 21 -16.67 34.04 -23.46
CA GLU A 21 -15.87 34.95 -24.28
C GLU A 21 -16.35 36.39 -24.02
N VAL A 22 -15.46 37.32 -23.69
CA VAL A 22 -15.81 38.72 -23.39
C VAL A 22 -14.87 39.73 -24.08
N ASN A 23 -15.48 40.47 -25.03
CA ASN A 23 -15.30 41.88 -25.45
C ASN A 23 -14.02 42.42 -26.14
N ARG A 24 -14.12 42.49 -27.47
CA ARG A 24 -14.08 43.66 -28.39
C ARG A 24 -13.58 45.04 -27.89
N ALA A 25 -12.65 45.63 -28.64
CA ALA A 25 -12.63 47.06 -28.98
C ALA A 25 -11.97 47.32 -30.36
N PRO A 26 -12.35 48.38 -31.11
CA PRO A 26 -12.26 48.43 -32.57
C PRO A 26 -11.26 49.47 -33.11
N THR A 27 -10.60 49.24 -34.25
CA THR A 27 -10.12 50.34 -35.10
C THR A 27 -10.04 49.92 -36.58
N THR A 28 -10.67 50.75 -37.39
CA THR A 28 -10.80 50.88 -38.85
C THR A 28 -9.58 50.54 -39.70
N ILE A 29 -9.79 49.93 -40.88
CA ILE A 29 -9.34 50.37 -42.22
C ILE A 29 -10.17 49.59 -43.27
N ASP A 30 -10.81 50.32 -44.18
CA ASP A 30 -11.60 49.83 -45.31
C ASP A 30 -10.76 49.10 -46.36
N LEU A 31 -11.39 48.16 -47.08
CA LEU A 31 -11.49 48.08 -48.55
C LEU A 31 -11.66 46.62 -49.03
N ASP A 32 -12.82 46.38 -49.63
CA ASP A 32 -13.10 45.49 -50.76
C ASP A 32 -12.56 44.06 -50.76
N ALA A 33 -13.48 43.10 -50.65
CA ALA A 33 -13.76 42.09 -51.68
C ALA A 33 -14.44 40.87 -51.04
N GLU A 34 -15.69 40.65 -51.44
CA GLU A 34 -16.41 39.41 -51.26
C GLU A 34 -15.53 38.22 -51.69
N THR A 35 -15.24 37.28 -50.79
CA THR A 35 -15.29 35.84 -51.11
C THR A 35 -15.41 35.03 -49.82
N SER A 36 -16.52 34.29 -49.75
CA SER A 36 -16.80 33.25 -48.77
C SER A 36 -15.70 32.18 -48.78
N SER A 37 -15.14 31.86 -47.62
CA SER A 37 -14.28 30.67 -47.45
C SER A 37 -14.34 30.18 -46.00
N ALA A 38 -15.41 29.46 -45.69
CA ALA A 38 -15.53 28.65 -44.48
C ALA A 38 -14.38 27.63 -44.42
N SER A 39 -13.39 27.89 -43.57
CA SER A 39 -12.28 26.97 -43.33
C SER A 39 -12.77 25.76 -42.54
N LYS A 40 -12.70 24.58 -43.18
CA LYS A 40 -13.02 23.28 -42.58
C LYS A 40 -12.18 23.06 -41.31
N PRO A 41 -12.74 22.47 -40.24
CA PRO A 41 -11.97 22.15 -39.04
C PRO A 41 -10.86 21.15 -39.41
N LYS A 42 -9.62 21.46 -39.03
CA LYS A 42 -8.47 20.57 -39.16
C LYS A 42 -8.78 19.30 -38.36
N LYS A 43 -8.96 18.16 -39.04
CA LYS A 43 -8.90 16.84 -38.40
C LYS A 43 -7.54 16.70 -37.72
N ALA A 44 -7.54 16.57 -36.39
CA ALA A 44 -6.37 16.17 -35.65
C ALA A 44 -5.90 14.82 -36.20
N LYS A 45 -4.63 14.76 -36.60
CA LYS A 45 -3.99 13.51 -36.99
C LYS A 45 -3.59 12.83 -35.69
N THR A 46 -4.39 11.87 -35.23
CA THR A 46 -3.99 10.93 -34.18
C THR A 46 -2.76 10.20 -34.69
N SER A 47 -1.59 10.64 -34.24
CA SER A 47 -0.34 9.89 -34.42
C SER A 47 -0.38 8.72 -33.46
N GLU A 48 -0.25 7.52 -34.01
CA GLU A 48 -0.16 6.22 -33.32
C GLU A 48 0.98 6.16 -32.25
N SER A 49 1.81 7.21 -32.15
CA SER A 49 2.91 7.32 -31.20
C SER A 49 2.51 7.74 -29.78
N GLU A 50 1.30 8.26 -29.56
CA GLU A 50 0.85 8.67 -28.21
C GLU A 50 0.51 7.45 -27.34
N ASP A 51 0.02 6.37 -27.95
CA ASP A 51 -0.35 5.12 -27.28
C ASP A 51 0.87 4.43 -26.66
N ASP A 52 2.03 4.45 -27.32
CA ASP A 52 3.28 3.90 -26.79
C ASP A 52 3.70 4.58 -25.47
N GLY A 53 3.44 5.87 -25.32
CA GLY A 53 3.73 6.62 -24.11
C GLY A 53 2.84 6.19 -22.94
N LEU A 54 1.53 6.06 -23.19
CA LEU A 54 0.55 5.59 -22.21
C LEU A 54 0.80 4.13 -21.82
N ILE A 55 1.01 3.25 -22.80
CA ILE A 55 1.33 1.83 -22.59
C ILE A 55 2.59 1.68 -21.73
N ARG A 56 3.65 2.46 -22.02
CA ARG A 56 4.88 2.46 -21.22
C ARG A 56 4.62 2.94 -19.79
N ALA A 57 3.83 3.99 -19.61
CA ALA A 57 3.52 4.52 -18.28
C ALA A 57 2.75 3.49 -17.44
N ILE A 58 1.71 2.87 -18.01
CA ILE A 58 0.92 1.83 -17.35
C ILE A 58 1.79 0.63 -17.00
N THR A 59 2.64 0.17 -17.92
CA THR A 59 3.57 -0.95 -17.68
C THR A 59 4.52 -0.66 -16.52
N ASN A 60 5.13 0.53 -16.48
CA ASN A 60 6.02 0.96 -15.41
C ASN A 60 5.31 1.03 -14.03
N VAL A 61 4.06 1.50 -13.99
CA VAL A 61 3.27 1.49 -12.74
C VAL A 61 2.94 0.06 -12.32
N GLY A 62 2.55 -0.80 -13.27
CA GLY A 62 2.27 -2.21 -13.04
C GLY A 62 3.48 -2.96 -12.47
N ASP A 63 4.66 -2.77 -13.04
CA ASP A 63 5.90 -3.39 -12.57
C ASP A 63 6.26 -2.94 -11.15
N LYS A 64 6.13 -1.64 -10.85
CA LYS A 64 6.37 -1.10 -9.49
C LYS A 64 5.37 -1.65 -8.48
N LEU A 65 4.10 -1.78 -8.86
CA LEU A 65 3.07 -2.35 -8.01
C LEU A 65 3.33 -3.84 -7.75
N ALA A 66 3.66 -4.61 -8.79
CA ALA A 66 4.03 -6.02 -8.66
C ALA A 66 5.26 -6.20 -7.74
N ALA A 67 6.30 -5.38 -7.91
CA ALA A 67 7.48 -5.39 -7.05
C ALA A 67 7.15 -5.04 -5.58
N ALA A 68 6.26 -4.07 -5.36
CA ALA A 68 5.80 -3.72 -4.01
C ALA A 68 5.01 -4.86 -3.35
N ILE A 69 4.17 -5.57 -4.12
CA ILE A 69 3.42 -6.74 -3.64
C ILE A 69 4.38 -7.88 -3.28
N VAL A 70 5.37 -8.18 -4.13
CA VAL A 70 6.39 -9.19 -3.83
C VAL A 70 7.12 -8.84 -2.54
N LYS A 71 7.58 -7.59 -2.39
CA LYS A 71 8.26 -7.13 -1.18
C LYS A 71 7.36 -7.13 0.07
N ALA A 72 6.07 -6.85 -0.06
CA ALA A 72 5.11 -6.92 1.03
C ALA A 72 4.76 -8.38 1.40
N GLY A 73 4.85 -9.30 0.43
CA GLY A 73 4.61 -10.72 0.61
C GLY A 73 5.83 -11.51 1.09
N GLU A 74 7.03 -10.90 1.09
CA GLU A 74 8.22 -11.52 1.66
C GLU A 74 8.00 -11.76 3.17
N PRO A 75 7.91 -13.03 3.61
CA PRO A 75 7.72 -13.30 5.02
C PRO A 75 8.99 -12.87 5.76
N ASP A 76 8.90 -11.79 6.53
CA ASP A 76 9.98 -11.34 7.41
C ASP A 76 10.09 -12.24 8.65
N ASN A 77 10.24 -13.54 8.40
CA ASN A 77 10.22 -14.62 9.38
C ASN A 77 11.63 -15.05 9.78
N THR A 78 12.60 -14.15 9.63
CA THR A 78 13.99 -14.40 9.98
C THR A 78 14.14 -14.47 11.50
N LEU A 79 14.41 -15.67 12.01
CA LEU A 79 14.66 -15.91 13.43
C LEU A 79 16.16 -15.87 13.74
N PRO A 80 16.57 -15.28 14.88
CA PRO A 80 17.96 -15.34 15.34
C PRO A 80 18.47 -16.78 15.52
N VAL A 81 19.69 -17.04 15.05
CA VAL A 81 20.34 -18.34 15.17
C VAL A 81 20.66 -18.60 16.64
N GLY A 82 20.34 -19.80 17.16
CA GLY A 82 20.58 -20.14 18.56
C GLY A 82 19.62 -19.46 19.55
N LEU A 83 18.49 -18.92 19.06
CA LEU A 83 17.47 -18.31 19.92
C LEU A 83 16.99 -19.25 21.03
N PHE A 84 16.76 -20.52 20.69
CA PHE A 84 16.30 -21.51 21.66
C PHE A 84 17.37 -21.82 22.71
N ASP A 85 18.63 -21.92 22.31
CA ASP A 85 19.76 -22.16 23.22
C ASP A 85 19.94 -20.97 24.18
N THR A 86 19.79 -19.75 23.66
CA THR A 86 19.76 -18.51 24.46
C THR A 86 18.67 -18.58 25.52
N LEU A 87 17.45 -19.01 25.17
CA LEU A 87 16.38 -19.19 26.15
C LEU A 87 16.68 -20.27 27.18
N LYS A 88 17.24 -21.42 26.77
CA LYS A 88 17.62 -22.48 27.72
C LYS A 88 18.72 -22.06 28.70
N SER A 89 19.56 -21.11 28.32
CA SER A 89 20.60 -20.58 29.20
C SER A 89 20.06 -19.66 30.31
N LEU A 90 18.79 -19.24 30.22
CA LEU A 90 18.18 -18.36 31.22
C LEU A 90 17.86 -19.14 32.49
N PRO A 91 18.43 -18.76 33.65
CA PRO A 91 18.09 -19.38 34.92
C PRO A 91 16.67 -19.00 35.38
N GLY A 92 16.08 -19.85 36.23
CA GLY A 92 14.83 -19.54 36.93
C GLY A 92 13.54 -19.93 36.21
N PHE A 93 13.62 -20.47 34.98
CA PHE A 93 12.44 -20.91 34.22
C PHE A 93 12.43 -22.43 34.05
N GLN A 94 11.23 -23.01 34.10
CA GLN A 94 11.00 -24.42 33.77
C GLN A 94 11.03 -24.63 32.25
N ASP A 95 11.35 -25.84 31.80
CA ASP A 95 11.39 -26.17 30.35
C ASP A 95 10.09 -25.84 29.61
N ILE A 96 8.95 -25.98 30.29
CA ILE A 96 7.64 -25.64 29.73
C ILE A 96 7.51 -24.13 29.49
N HIS A 97 8.00 -23.29 30.40
CA HIS A 97 8.01 -21.83 30.26
C HIS A 97 8.84 -21.41 29.05
N ILE A 98 10.05 -21.99 28.93
CA ILE A 98 10.95 -21.75 27.80
C ILE A 98 10.31 -22.14 26.47
N SER A 99 9.65 -23.30 26.43
CA SER A 99 8.98 -23.80 25.22
C SER A 99 7.82 -22.90 24.77
N PHE A 100 6.98 -22.46 25.70
CA PHE A 100 5.87 -21.55 25.41
C PHE A 100 6.34 -20.19 24.92
N TYR A 101 7.37 -19.62 25.56
CA TYR A 101 7.94 -18.36 25.14
C TYR A 101 8.62 -18.49 23.77
N TYR A 102 9.33 -19.59 23.51
CA TYR A 102 9.91 -19.85 22.20
C TYR A 102 8.84 -19.93 21.11
N ALA A 103 7.73 -20.63 21.35
CA ALA A 103 6.61 -20.68 20.40
C ALA A 103 6.04 -19.29 20.10
N TYR A 104 5.94 -18.43 21.12
CA TYR A 104 5.54 -17.03 20.95
C TYR A 104 6.52 -16.24 20.08
N LEU A 105 7.83 -16.43 20.26
CA LEU A 105 8.85 -15.77 19.43
C LEU A 105 8.84 -16.26 17.98
N VAL A 106 8.64 -17.57 17.76
CA VAL A 106 8.52 -18.15 16.42
C VAL A 106 7.29 -17.58 15.68
N ALA A 107 6.18 -17.40 16.39
CA ALA A 107 4.98 -16.79 15.84
C ALA A 107 5.12 -15.27 15.61
N ASN A 108 6.08 -14.62 16.28
CA ASN A 108 6.32 -13.17 16.19
C ASN A 108 7.82 -12.88 15.92
N PRO A 109 8.32 -13.10 14.69
CA PRO A 109 9.74 -12.97 14.36
C PRO A 109 10.34 -11.59 14.66
N HIS A 110 9.55 -10.53 14.49
CA HIS A 110 9.96 -9.17 14.87
C HIS A 110 10.28 -9.04 16.37
N ILE A 111 9.51 -9.73 17.23
CA ILE A 111 9.78 -9.80 18.68
C ILE A 111 10.99 -10.68 18.96
N ALA A 112 11.15 -11.78 18.24
CA ALA A 112 12.33 -12.64 18.36
C ALA A 112 13.63 -11.87 18.11
N ARG A 113 13.67 -11.03 17.07
CA ARG A 113 14.83 -10.18 16.77
C ARG A 113 15.05 -9.10 17.82
N ALA A 114 13.98 -8.45 18.29
CA ALA A 114 14.08 -7.47 19.37
C ALA A 114 14.63 -8.12 20.65
N PHE A 115 14.13 -9.31 20.99
CA PHE A 115 14.56 -10.09 22.15
C PHE A 115 16.05 -10.46 22.06
N ASP A 116 16.53 -10.90 20.91
CA ASP A 116 17.93 -11.31 20.74
C ASP A 116 18.93 -10.16 20.99
N GLY A 117 18.57 -8.93 20.60
CA GLY A 117 19.38 -7.73 20.83
C GLY A 117 19.37 -7.19 22.26
N LEU A 118 18.58 -7.76 23.17
CA LEU A 118 18.51 -7.30 24.57
C LEU A 118 19.73 -7.76 25.40
N PRO A 119 20.17 -6.94 26.38
CA PRO A 119 21.04 -7.40 27.45
C PRO A 119 20.42 -8.57 28.24
N PHE A 120 21.27 -9.37 28.88
CA PHE A 120 20.85 -10.58 29.61
C PHE A 120 19.72 -10.34 30.62
N GLU A 121 19.82 -9.31 31.45
CA GLU A 121 18.80 -8.98 32.45
C GLU A 121 17.44 -8.65 31.82
N ASN A 122 17.44 -7.93 30.70
CA ASN A 122 16.22 -7.59 29.98
C ASN A 122 15.58 -8.83 29.33
N LYS A 123 16.39 -9.78 28.87
CA LYS A 123 15.88 -11.08 28.39
C LYS A 123 15.14 -11.81 29.50
N LEU A 124 15.70 -11.83 30.72
CA LEU A 124 15.03 -12.39 31.90
C LEU A 124 13.70 -11.69 32.19
N HIS A 125 13.67 -10.36 32.19
CA HIS A 125 12.45 -9.61 32.45
C HIS A 125 11.35 -9.89 31.42
N TRP A 126 11.69 -9.99 30.14
CA TRP A 126 10.71 -10.27 29.09
C TRP A 126 10.09 -11.65 29.25
N VAL A 127 10.93 -12.66 29.52
CA VAL A 127 10.45 -14.03 29.76
C VAL A 127 9.60 -14.05 31.03
N ALA A 128 10.06 -13.42 32.12
CA ALA A 128 9.31 -13.34 33.37
C ALA A 128 7.93 -12.69 33.18
N MET A 129 7.86 -11.53 32.51
CA MET A 129 6.58 -10.87 32.22
C MET A 129 5.62 -11.75 31.43
N PHE A 130 6.12 -12.43 30.38
CA PHE A 130 5.29 -13.33 29.58
C PHE A 130 4.79 -14.52 30.40
N ILE A 131 5.65 -15.11 31.23
CA ILE A 131 5.30 -16.25 32.06
C ILE A 131 4.32 -15.85 33.14
N SER A 132 4.50 -14.71 33.81
CA SER A 132 3.54 -14.21 34.80
C SER A 132 2.14 -13.98 34.22
N ASP A 133 2.05 -13.54 32.96
CA ASP A 133 0.77 -13.36 32.25
C ASP A 133 0.11 -14.69 31.87
N LYS A 134 0.90 -15.67 31.36
CA LYS A 134 0.38 -16.96 30.87
C LYS A 134 0.22 -18.03 31.95
N PHE A 135 0.96 -17.92 33.03
CA PHE A 135 1.02 -18.88 34.12
C PHE A 135 0.83 -18.14 35.46
N PRO A 136 -0.40 -17.65 35.75
CA PRO A 136 -0.66 -16.98 37.00
C PRO A 136 -0.38 -17.93 38.18
N GLY A 137 0.56 -17.55 39.05
CA GLY A 137 0.97 -18.33 40.23
C GLY A 137 2.18 -19.25 40.05
N SER A 138 2.89 -19.19 38.92
CA SER A 138 4.09 -20.02 38.67
C SER A 138 5.43 -19.36 39.06
N MET A 139 5.41 -18.15 39.62
CA MET A 139 6.55 -17.41 40.17
C MET A 139 6.21 -16.92 41.57
#